data_AF-A0A7U2F0X2-F1
#
_entry.id   AF-A0A7U2F0X2-F1
#
_cell.length_a   1.000
_cell.length_b   1.000
_cell.length_c   1.000
_cell.angle_alpha   90.00
_cell.angle_beta   90.00
_cell.angle_gamma   90.00
#
_symmetry.space_group_name_H-M   'P 1'
#
loop_
_entity.id
_entity.type
_entity.pdbx_description
1 polymer ?
#
loop_
_entity_poly.entity_id
_entity_poly.type
_entity_poly.pdbx_seq_one_letter_code
_entity_poly.pdbx_strand_id
1 'polypeptide(L)'
;MQGAYYQPVDAVKFDHSEEEGHSYRSSNRLRQFLNGYLKSPLIILNSILVLLLGLLVGIISWNYIDKVRVSTCGQTPDEARAKGCLFESHNFAWTPPECYDKELNAKWDSKNWGYSRNAEGTDMISQEEILLGEHKWAYVTLNQHLSHCILIWQKYQRAVMFQRPADNWTASFAHTYHCGHMLVQWGLNHSAYDSILYTKYVSCDYSWKSPDFRMFSAMNGPVDGGLVGDDGNHADSMSGKTPIDPGHENEHSIQQL
;
A
#
# COMPACT_ATOMS: atom_id res chain seq x y z
N MET A 1 -101.64 -55.79 -40.80
CA MET A 1 -101.33 -54.62 -39.95
C MET A 1 -99.84 -54.37 -40.04
N GLN A 2 -99.45 -53.23 -40.63
CA GLN A 2 -98.06 -52.74 -40.68
C GLN A 2 -97.91 -51.68 -39.58
N GLY A 3 -96.82 -51.75 -38.83
CA GLY A 3 -96.44 -50.75 -37.83
C GLY A 3 -94.92 -50.71 -37.73
N ALA A 4 -94.32 -49.69 -38.34
CA ALA A 4 -92.89 -49.44 -38.34
C ALA A 4 -92.41 -49.00 -36.95
N TYR A 5 -91.24 -49.49 -36.54
CA TYR A 5 -90.60 -49.17 -35.26
C TYR A 5 -89.44 -48.20 -35.48
N TYR A 6 -89.47 -47.09 -34.75
CA TYR A 6 -88.43 -46.07 -34.64
C TYR A 6 -87.41 -46.50 -33.57
N GLN A 7 -86.11 -46.29 -33.78
CA GLN A 7 -85.03 -46.55 -32.81
C GLN A 7 -84.18 -45.27 -32.62
N PRO A 8 -83.73 -44.95 -31.40
CA PRO A 8 -83.03 -43.72 -31.07
C PRO A 8 -81.50 -43.80 -31.27
N VAL A 9 -80.86 -42.63 -31.32
CA VAL A 9 -79.43 -42.38 -31.51
C VAL A 9 -78.61 -42.59 -30.22
N ASP A 10 -77.49 -43.32 -30.34
CA ASP A 10 -76.50 -43.53 -29.27
C ASP A 10 -75.46 -42.38 -29.18
N ALA A 11 -75.00 -42.13 -27.95
CA ALA A 11 -74.06 -41.08 -27.60
C ALA A 11 -72.64 -41.29 -28.18
N VAL A 12 -72.04 -40.22 -28.69
CA VAL A 12 -70.64 -40.16 -29.15
C VAL A 12 -69.69 -40.20 -27.95
N LYS A 13 -68.78 -41.19 -27.92
CA LYS A 13 -67.60 -41.19 -27.04
C LYS A 13 -66.48 -40.38 -27.68
N PHE A 14 -65.91 -39.43 -26.94
CA PHE A 14 -64.62 -38.83 -27.26
C PHE A 14 -63.50 -39.79 -26.84
N ASP A 15 -62.61 -40.11 -27.78
CA ASP A 15 -61.39 -40.87 -27.52
C ASP A 15 -60.27 -39.92 -27.05
N HIS A 16 -59.76 -40.15 -25.85
CA HIS A 16 -58.57 -39.50 -25.31
C HIS A 16 -57.40 -40.49 -25.38
N SER A 17 -56.68 -40.53 -26.49
CA SER A 17 -55.45 -41.32 -26.55
C SER A 17 -54.48 -40.90 -27.67
N GLU A 18 -53.80 -39.74 -27.57
CA GLU A 18 -52.64 -39.50 -28.46
C GLU A 18 -51.54 -38.51 -28.00
N GLU A 19 -51.60 -37.89 -26.81
CA GLU A 19 -50.60 -36.86 -26.43
C GLU A 19 -49.38 -37.35 -25.62
N GLU A 20 -49.45 -38.48 -24.92
CA GLU A 20 -48.39 -38.88 -23.97
C GLU A 20 -47.10 -39.45 -24.63
N GLY A 21 -47.17 -39.94 -25.87
CA GLY A 21 -46.07 -40.64 -26.54
C GLY A 21 -44.94 -39.74 -27.07
N HIS A 22 -45.23 -38.48 -27.41
CA HIS A 22 -44.27 -37.56 -28.03
C HIS A 22 -43.30 -36.93 -27.01
N SER A 23 -43.78 -36.61 -25.81
CA SER A 23 -42.97 -36.01 -24.73
C SER A 23 -41.93 -36.98 -24.16
N TYR A 24 -42.31 -38.23 -23.92
CA TYR A 24 -41.42 -39.27 -23.37
C TYR A 24 -40.28 -39.65 -24.34
N ARG A 25 -40.55 -39.70 -25.65
CA ARG A 25 -39.55 -40.02 -26.67
C ARG A 25 -38.53 -38.89 -26.88
N SER A 26 -38.97 -37.63 -26.74
CA SER A 26 -38.11 -36.44 -26.81
C SER A 26 -37.12 -36.38 -25.64
N SER A 27 -37.59 -36.59 -24.41
CA SER A 27 -36.75 -36.56 -23.19
C SER A 27 -35.67 -37.65 -23.17
N ASN A 28 -35.96 -38.85 -23.67
CA ASN A 28 -34.99 -39.95 -23.77
C ASN A 28 -33.89 -39.69 -24.83
N ARG A 29 -34.23 -39.05 -25.96
CA ARG A 29 -33.23 -38.66 -26.96
C ARG A 29 -32.31 -37.57 -26.43
N LEU A 30 -32.85 -36.55 -25.76
CA LEU A 30 -32.05 -35.51 -25.14
C LEU A 30 -31.11 -36.09 -24.06
N ARG A 31 -31.61 -36.99 -23.20
CA ARG A 31 -30.78 -37.69 -22.20
C ARG A 31 -29.70 -38.57 -22.82
N GLN A 32 -29.97 -39.27 -23.91
CA GLN A 32 -28.96 -40.10 -24.60
C GLN A 32 -27.90 -39.24 -25.30
N PHE A 33 -28.32 -38.14 -25.95
CA PHE A 33 -27.40 -37.17 -26.56
C PHE A 33 -26.54 -36.48 -25.49
N LEU A 34 -27.13 -36.01 -24.40
CA LEU A 34 -26.40 -35.41 -23.28
C LEU A 34 -25.44 -36.42 -22.63
N ASN A 35 -25.84 -37.68 -22.42
CA ASN A 35 -24.96 -38.72 -21.88
C ASN A 35 -23.82 -39.10 -22.82
N GLY A 36 -24.01 -39.06 -24.14
CA GLY A 36 -22.95 -39.28 -25.12
C GLY A 36 -21.98 -38.10 -25.22
N TYR A 37 -22.53 -36.88 -25.17
CA TYR A 37 -21.77 -35.63 -25.23
C TYR A 37 -20.93 -35.41 -23.95
N LEU A 38 -21.51 -35.61 -22.77
CA LEU A 38 -20.81 -35.52 -21.48
C LEU A 38 -19.75 -36.62 -21.27
N LYS A 39 -19.83 -37.73 -22.00
CA LYS A 39 -18.83 -38.82 -21.98
C LYS A 39 -17.82 -38.74 -23.11
N SER A 40 -17.87 -37.71 -23.95
CA SER A 40 -16.90 -37.53 -25.02
C SER A 40 -15.50 -37.30 -24.41
N PRO A 41 -14.48 -38.12 -24.76
CA PRO A 41 -13.13 -37.97 -24.23
C PRO A 41 -12.55 -36.59 -24.58
N LEU A 42 -12.94 -36.00 -25.72
CA LEU A 42 -12.53 -34.66 -26.12
C LEU A 42 -13.08 -33.56 -25.20
N ILE A 43 -14.30 -33.71 -24.70
CA ILE A 43 -14.90 -32.73 -23.79
C ILE A 43 -14.25 -32.84 -22.41
N ILE A 44 -14.05 -34.07 -21.92
CA ILE A 44 -13.35 -34.32 -20.65
C ILE A 44 -11.92 -33.76 -20.71
N LEU A 45 -11.19 -33.99 -21.81
CA LEU A 45 -9.83 -33.46 -22.01
C LEU A 45 -9.81 -31.92 -22.06
N ASN A 46 -10.76 -31.27 -22.76
CA ASN A 46 -10.85 -29.82 -22.79
C ASN A 46 -11.22 -29.23 -21.42
N SER A 47 -12.15 -29.85 -20.68
CA SER A 47 -12.51 -29.43 -19.33
C SER A 47 -11.31 -29.56 -18.38
N ILE A 48 -10.55 -30.64 -18.45
CA ILE A 48 -9.32 -30.82 -17.67
C ILE A 48 -8.29 -29.76 -18.06
N LEU A 49 -8.08 -29.48 -19.35
CA LEU A 49 -7.15 -28.46 -19.82
C LEU A 49 -7.51 -27.06 -19.30
N VAL A 50 -8.80 -26.68 -19.33
CA VAL A 50 -9.27 -25.39 -18.82
C VAL A 50 -9.06 -25.30 -17.30
N LEU A 51 -9.33 -26.38 -16.56
CA LEU A 51 -9.08 -26.42 -15.11
C LEU A 51 -7.59 -26.32 -14.79
N LEU A 52 -6.73 -27.02 -15.53
CA LEU A 52 -5.27 -26.95 -15.37
C LEU A 52 -4.73 -25.57 -15.71
N LEU A 53 -5.23 -24.93 -16.77
CA LEU A 53 -4.88 -23.55 -17.13
C LEU A 53 -5.35 -22.56 -16.06
N GLY A 54 -6.57 -22.70 -15.55
CA GLY A 54 -7.08 -21.87 -14.46
C GLY A 54 -6.26 -22.02 -13.18
N LEU A 55 -5.86 -23.26 -12.84
CA LEU A 55 -5.01 -23.56 -11.69
C LEU A 55 -3.59 -23.01 -11.89
N LEU A 56 -3.03 -23.11 -13.11
CA LEU A 56 -1.74 -22.52 -13.47
C LEU A 56 -1.77 -20.99 -13.35
N VAL A 57 -2.79 -20.34 -13.91
CA VAL A 57 -2.99 -18.88 -13.80
C VAL A 57 -3.17 -18.48 -12.33
N GLY A 58 -3.92 -19.27 -11.55
CA GLY A 58 -4.07 -19.06 -10.11
C GLY A 58 -2.75 -19.17 -9.35
N ILE A 59 -1.93 -20.19 -9.65
CA ILE A 59 -0.60 -20.37 -9.06
C ILE A 59 0.36 -19.24 -9.47
N ILE A 60 0.39 -18.86 -10.75
CA ILE A 60 1.21 -17.74 -11.24
C ILE A 60 0.78 -16.44 -10.56
N SER A 61 -0.53 -16.17 -10.49
CA SER A 61 -1.08 -14.98 -9.82
C SER A 61 -0.77 -15.00 -8.34
N TRP A 62 -0.88 -16.13 -7.65
CA TRP A 62 -0.52 -16.25 -6.23
C TRP A 62 0.97 -15.99 -6.01
N ASN A 63 1.85 -16.56 -6.83
CA ASN A 63 3.29 -16.30 -6.76
C ASN A 63 3.65 -14.85 -7.11
N TYR A 64 2.82 -14.15 -7.90
CA TYR A 64 2.99 -12.74 -8.22
C TYR A 64 2.41 -11.81 -7.14
N ILE A 65 1.37 -12.24 -6.43
CA ILE A 65 0.70 -11.48 -5.37
C ILE A 65 1.49 -11.54 -4.05
N ASP A 66 2.24 -12.62 -3.79
CA ASP A 66 2.56 -12.98 -2.40
C ASP A 66 4.04 -12.91 -1.98
N LYS A 67 4.82 -11.95 -2.50
CA LYS A 67 5.98 -11.41 -1.75
C LYS A 67 6.19 -9.93 -2.05
N VAL A 68 5.48 -9.08 -1.32
CA VAL A 68 6.03 -7.75 -1.00
C VAL A 68 7.29 -8.00 -0.18
N ARG A 69 8.45 -8.07 -0.85
CA ARG A 69 9.72 -8.20 -0.14
C ARG A 69 9.98 -6.87 0.55
N VAL A 70 9.73 -6.82 1.85
CA VAL A 70 10.17 -5.71 2.69
C VAL A 70 11.69 -5.75 2.73
N SER A 71 12.34 -4.67 2.30
CA SER A 71 13.77 -4.46 2.50
C SER A 71 14.00 -3.47 3.63
N THR A 72 15.10 -3.62 4.37
CA THR A 72 15.43 -2.79 5.53
C THR A 72 16.91 -2.45 5.55
N CYS A 73 17.27 -1.33 6.17
CA CYS A 73 18.66 -0.86 6.27
C CYS A 73 19.38 -1.20 7.57
N GLY A 74 18.80 -2.07 8.42
CA GLY A 74 19.40 -2.36 9.73
C GLY A 74 19.17 -1.22 10.72
N GLN A 75 20.12 -0.99 11.62
CA GLN A 75 20.01 0.03 12.68
C GLN A 75 21.28 0.88 12.84
N THR A 76 22.32 0.64 12.02
CA THR A 76 23.58 1.39 12.05
C THR A 76 24.05 1.74 10.64
N PRO A 77 24.91 2.78 10.46
CA PRO A 77 25.41 3.16 9.13
C PRO A 77 26.18 2.02 8.47
N ASP A 78 26.94 1.24 9.26
CA ASP A 78 27.69 0.09 8.76
C ASP A 78 26.80 -1.05 8.29
N GLU A 79 25.73 -1.37 9.03
CA GLU A 79 24.72 -2.33 8.57
C GLU A 79 24.02 -1.85 7.30
N ALA A 80 23.66 -0.57 7.24
CA ALA A 80 23.00 0.02 6.09
C ALA A 80 23.88 -0.10 4.83
N ARG A 81 25.17 0.25 4.94
CA ARG A 81 26.15 0.07 3.86
C ARG A 81 26.33 -1.39 3.48
N ALA A 82 26.44 -2.29 4.46
CA ALA A 82 26.56 -3.73 4.22
C ALA A 82 25.36 -4.31 3.48
N LYS A 83 24.16 -3.73 3.68
CA LYS A 83 22.92 -4.07 2.97
C LYS A 83 22.75 -3.31 1.64
N GLY A 84 23.68 -2.42 1.28
CA GLY A 84 23.64 -1.64 0.04
C GLY A 84 22.66 -0.45 0.07
N CYS A 85 22.22 -0.02 1.26
CA CYS A 85 21.38 1.16 1.39
C CYS A 85 22.14 2.44 1.06
N LEU A 86 21.38 3.46 0.65
CA LEU A 86 21.88 4.78 0.29
C LEU A 86 21.40 5.79 1.34
N PHE A 87 22.29 6.67 1.79
CA PHE A 87 21.89 7.76 2.67
C PHE A 87 21.16 8.84 1.85
N GLU A 88 19.88 9.03 2.14
CA GLU A 88 19.00 10.03 1.54
C GLU A 88 18.96 11.25 2.46
N SER A 89 19.84 12.22 2.17
CA SER A 89 20.10 13.40 3.01
C SER A 89 18.86 14.27 3.24
N HIS A 90 17.96 14.34 2.25
CA HIS A 90 16.74 15.11 2.40
C HIS A 90 15.76 14.46 3.37
N ASN A 91 15.77 13.14 3.53
CA ASN A 91 14.93 12.41 4.49
C ASN A 91 15.67 12.14 5.81
N PHE A 92 16.99 12.39 5.82
CA PHE A 92 17.92 12.04 6.87
C PHE A 92 17.78 10.55 7.24
N ALA A 93 17.84 9.70 6.22
CA ALA A 93 17.53 8.28 6.34
C ALA A 93 18.46 7.41 5.49
N TRP A 94 18.86 6.27 6.04
CA TRP A 94 19.38 5.14 5.26
C TRP A 94 18.22 4.41 4.60
N THR A 95 18.19 4.43 3.27
CA THR A 95 17.05 4.02 2.44
C THR A 95 17.43 2.88 1.49
N PRO A 96 16.62 1.81 1.36
CA PRO A 96 16.86 0.77 0.38
C PRO A 96 16.88 1.32 -1.06
N PRO A 97 17.73 0.81 -1.96
CA PRO A 97 17.88 1.34 -3.32
C PRO A 97 16.59 1.46 -4.12
N GLU A 98 15.63 0.56 -3.89
CA GLU A 98 14.33 0.53 -4.54
C GLU A 98 13.37 1.67 -4.12
N CYS A 99 13.59 2.27 -2.94
CA CYS A 99 12.82 3.41 -2.41
C CYS A 99 13.61 4.74 -2.43
N TYR A 100 14.88 4.71 -2.81
CA TYR A 100 15.72 5.90 -2.90
C TYR A 100 15.34 6.76 -4.12
N ASP A 101 15.00 8.04 -3.91
CA ASP A 101 14.70 8.94 -5.02
C ASP A 101 15.90 9.79 -5.41
N LYS A 102 16.67 9.30 -6.39
CA LYS A 102 17.90 9.97 -6.86
C LYS A 102 17.66 11.42 -7.32
N GLU A 103 16.53 11.71 -7.96
CA GLU A 103 16.28 13.06 -8.51
C GLU A 103 15.96 14.05 -7.40
N LEU A 104 15.13 13.66 -6.43
CA LEU A 104 14.82 14.50 -5.28
C LEU A 104 16.03 14.69 -4.38
N ASN A 105 16.82 13.63 -4.15
CA ASN A 105 18.04 13.74 -3.36
C ASN A 105 19.09 14.61 -4.03
N ALA A 106 19.32 14.46 -5.35
CA ALA A 106 20.22 15.34 -6.08
C ALA A 106 19.77 16.82 -6.05
N LYS A 107 18.46 17.08 -6.13
CA LYS A 107 17.90 18.43 -5.98
C LYS A 107 18.20 19.00 -4.60
N TRP A 108 18.05 18.21 -3.54
CA TRP A 108 18.38 18.61 -2.18
C TRP A 108 19.88 18.89 -2.01
N ASP A 109 20.73 17.95 -2.44
CA ASP A 109 22.19 18.04 -2.29
C ASP A 109 22.81 19.16 -3.14
N SER A 110 22.12 19.65 -4.17
CA SER A 110 22.55 20.84 -4.93
C SER A 110 22.50 22.14 -4.12
N LYS A 111 21.88 22.13 -2.93
CA LYS A 111 21.77 23.27 -2.03
C LYS A 111 22.76 23.10 -0.88
N ASN A 112 23.35 24.23 -0.45
CA ASN A 112 24.18 24.27 0.74
C ASN A 112 23.30 24.49 1.98
N TRP A 113 22.75 23.39 2.51
CA TRP A 113 21.93 23.42 3.72
C TRP A 113 22.78 23.62 4.97
N GLY A 114 22.24 24.34 5.95
CA GLY A 114 22.88 24.54 7.25
C GLY A 114 22.45 23.46 8.23
N TYR A 115 23.41 22.64 8.66
CA TYR A 115 23.22 21.65 9.73
C TYR A 115 24.03 22.08 10.96
N SER A 116 23.47 21.94 12.15
CA SER A 116 24.12 22.37 13.40
C SER A 116 24.07 21.28 14.48
N ARG A 117 25.09 21.21 15.34
CA ARG A 117 25.09 20.38 16.55
C ARG A 117 24.36 21.04 17.72
N ASN A 118 24.01 22.32 17.61
CA ASN A 118 23.28 23.05 18.65
C ASN A 118 22.11 23.86 18.08
N ALA A 119 21.12 24.15 18.94
CA ALA A 119 19.92 24.91 18.60
C ALA A 119 20.22 26.39 18.29
N GLU A 120 21.38 26.89 18.72
CA GLU A 120 21.83 28.25 18.44
C GLU A 120 22.34 28.44 17.00
N GLY A 121 22.58 27.35 16.26
CA GLY A 121 23.13 27.41 14.90
C GLY A 121 24.57 27.94 14.84
N THR A 122 25.35 27.73 15.90
CA THR A 122 26.73 28.23 16.02
C THR A 122 27.80 27.15 15.85
N ASP A 123 27.44 25.88 16.06
CA ASP A 123 28.31 24.73 15.86
C ASP A 123 27.91 23.97 14.59
N MET A 124 28.38 24.47 13.45
CA MET A 124 27.96 24.02 12.12
C MET A 124 28.64 22.71 11.71
N ILE A 125 27.86 21.83 11.10
CA ILE A 125 28.30 20.58 10.48
C ILE A 125 28.46 20.82 8.97
N SER A 126 29.56 20.37 8.39
CA SER A 126 29.77 20.50 6.94
C SER A 126 28.81 19.58 6.16
N GLN A 127 28.42 19.99 4.95
CA GLN A 127 27.60 19.16 4.07
C GLN A 127 28.29 17.82 3.77
N GLU A 128 29.62 17.83 3.57
CA GLU A 128 30.41 16.62 3.33
C GLU A 128 30.30 15.62 4.49
N GLU A 129 30.34 16.10 5.74
CA GLU A 129 30.19 15.25 6.93
C GLU A 129 28.76 14.69 7.06
N ILE A 130 27.73 15.51 6.79
CA ILE A 130 26.33 15.07 6.80
C ILE A 130 26.10 13.96 5.78
N LEU A 131 26.65 14.09 4.57
CA LEU A 131 26.47 13.10 3.50
C LEU A 131 27.12 11.74 3.79
N LEU A 132 27.99 11.64 4.80
CA LEU A 132 28.51 10.34 5.26
C LEU A 132 27.42 9.49 5.95
N GLY A 133 26.34 10.12 6.43
CA GLY A 133 25.25 9.43 7.12
C GLY A 133 25.60 8.91 8.52
N GLU A 134 26.62 9.50 9.16
CA GLU A 134 27.15 9.06 10.46
C GLU A 134 26.51 9.77 11.66
N HIS A 135 25.83 10.89 11.43
CA HIS A 135 25.21 11.67 12.50
C HIS A 135 23.92 11.00 12.97
N LYS A 136 23.72 10.86 14.29
CA LYS A 136 22.44 10.40 14.83
C LYS A 136 21.34 11.45 14.68
N TRP A 137 21.71 12.73 14.74
CA TRP A 137 20.79 13.85 14.61
C TRP A 137 21.53 15.12 14.17
N ALA A 138 20.77 16.12 13.70
CA ALA A 138 21.25 17.48 13.43
C ALA A 138 20.13 18.51 13.62
N TYR A 139 20.45 19.66 14.20
CA TYR A 139 19.57 20.84 14.16
C TYR A 139 19.56 21.41 12.75
N VAL A 140 18.38 21.80 12.29
CA VAL A 140 18.15 22.41 10.98
C VAL A 140 17.25 23.62 11.12
N THR A 141 17.35 24.53 10.14
CA THR A 141 16.44 25.67 10.09
C THR A 141 15.01 25.21 9.79
N LEU A 142 14.03 25.96 10.27
CA LEU A 142 12.63 25.70 9.91
C LEU A 142 12.40 25.76 8.39
N ASN A 143 13.06 26.65 7.65
CA ASN A 143 12.99 26.67 6.18
C ASN A 143 13.45 25.35 5.54
N GLN A 144 14.51 24.75 6.09
CA GLN A 144 14.99 23.45 5.65
C GLN A 144 13.99 22.35 6.00
N HIS A 145 13.40 22.39 7.20
CA HIS A 145 12.35 21.45 7.59
C HIS A 145 11.11 21.53 6.67
N LEU A 146 10.61 22.73 6.37
CA LEU A 146 9.50 22.91 5.41
C LEU A 146 9.87 22.43 3.99
N SER A 147 11.14 22.60 3.59
CA SER A 147 11.65 22.07 2.33
C SER A 147 11.69 20.54 2.31
N HIS A 148 11.98 19.88 3.45
CA HIS A 148 11.85 18.43 3.62
C HIS A 148 10.38 18.01 3.45
N CYS A 149 9.44 18.67 4.13
CA CYS A 149 8.01 18.34 4.08
C CYS A 149 7.47 18.28 2.63
N ILE A 150 7.80 19.29 1.81
CA ILE A 150 7.37 19.31 0.40
C ILE A 150 8.04 18.21 -0.44
N LEU A 151 9.30 17.87 -0.18
CA LEU A 151 9.98 16.79 -0.89
C LEU A 151 9.43 15.41 -0.52
N ILE A 152 9.05 15.18 0.73
CA ILE A 152 8.42 13.93 1.15
C ILE A 152 7.08 13.75 0.45
N TRP A 153 6.27 14.81 0.37
CA TRP A 153 5.02 14.75 -0.38
C TRP A 153 5.25 14.43 -1.88
N GLN A 154 6.25 15.08 -2.50
CA GLN A 154 6.65 14.78 -3.88
C GLN A 154 7.13 13.34 -4.06
N LYS A 155 7.91 12.81 -3.10
CA LYS A 155 8.42 11.44 -3.11
C LYS A 155 7.26 10.44 -3.03
N TYR A 156 6.32 10.65 -2.11
CA TYR A 156 5.11 9.83 -2.01
C TYR A 156 4.29 9.86 -3.31
N GLN A 157 4.04 11.04 -3.87
CA GLN A 157 3.32 11.18 -5.13
C GLN A 157 4.00 10.42 -6.28
N ARG A 158 5.34 10.48 -6.37
CA ARG A 158 6.11 9.73 -7.37
C ARG A 158 6.00 8.22 -7.16
N ALA A 159 6.05 7.75 -5.92
CA ALA A 159 5.87 6.32 -5.62
C ALA A 159 4.48 5.82 -6.08
N VAL A 160 3.44 6.59 -5.80
CA VAL A 160 2.06 6.28 -6.23
C VAL A 160 1.92 6.30 -7.75
N MET A 161 2.34 7.39 -8.41
CA MET A 161 2.17 7.57 -9.85
C MET A 161 2.97 6.56 -10.68
N PHE A 162 4.13 6.13 -10.19
CA PHE A 162 4.98 5.15 -10.86
C PHE A 162 4.83 3.73 -10.34
N GLN A 163 3.87 3.48 -9.43
CA GLN A 163 3.64 2.15 -8.84
C GLN A 163 4.91 1.54 -8.25
N ARG A 164 5.75 2.37 -7.59
CA ARG A 164 7.01 1.98 -6.93
C ARG A 164 6.78 1.71 -5.44
N PRO A 165 7.64 0.92 -4.77
CA PRO A 165 7.56 0.84 -3.32
C PRO A 165 7.87 2.23 -2.71
N ALA A 166 7.42 2.45 -1.48
CA ALA A 166 7.72 3.66 -0.72
C ALA A 166 8.30 3.27 0.63
N ASP A 167 9.14 4.12 1.19
CA ASP A 167 9.65 3.89 2.53
C ASP A 167 8.58 4.15 3.59
N ASN A 168 8.67 3.48 4.73
CA ASN A 168 7.67 3.57 5.80
C ASN A 168 7.50 4.98 6.37
N TRP A 169 8.51 5.84 6.26
CA TRP A 169 8.44 7.25 6.69
C TRP A 169 7.69 8.12 5.68
N THR A 170 8.00 7.97 4.39
CA THR A 170 7.34 8.68 3.29
C THR A 170 5.88 8.25 3.12
N ALA A 171 5.57 6.97 3.35
CA ALA A 171 4.22 6.42 3.26
C ALA A 171 3.35 6.67 4.51
N SER A 172 3.93 7.22 5.59
CA SER A 172 3.21 7.47 6.84
C SER A 172 2.20 8.61 6.70
N PHE A 173 0.94 8.33 7.03
CA PHE A 173 -0.09 9.35 7.08
C PHE A 173 0.13 10.35 8.22
N ALA A 174 0.58 9.87 9.40
CA ALA A 174 0.90 10.74 10.53
C ALA A 174 1.99 11.77 10.15
N HIS A 175 3.03 11.31 9.45
CA HIS A 175 4.07 12.20 8.98
C HIS A 175 3.57 13.18 7.90
N THR A 176 2.72 12.73 6.98
CA THR A 176 2.07 13.61 5.98
C THR A 176 1.19 14.68 6.65
N TYR A 177 0.44 14.30 7.68
CA TYR A 177 -0.40 15.21 8.46
C TYR A 177 0.44 16.26 9.19
N HIS A 178 1.53 15.84 9.84
CA HIS A 178 2.50 16.75 10.46
C HIS A 178 3.05 17.76 9.43
N CYS A 179 3.53 17.27 8.27
CA CYS A 179 4.02 18.11 7.18
C CYS A 179 2.97 19.12 6.72
N GLY A 180 1.71 18.68 6.55
CA GLY A 180 0.60 19.55 6.17
C GLY A 180 0.34 20.67 7.20
N HIS A 181 0.41 20.34 8.49
CA HIS A 181 0.29 21.33 9.57
C HIS A 181 1.43 22.34 9.58
N MET A 182 2.68 21.90 9.38
CA MET A 182 3.82 22.82 9.34
C MET A 182 3.75 23.80 8.17
N LEU A 183 3.27 23.34 7.01
CA LEU A 183 3.17 24.18 5.80
C LEU A 183 2.13 25.32 5.91
N VAL A 184 1.18 25.23 6.85
CA VAL A 184 0.12 26.23 7.02
C VAL A 184 0.36 27.18 8.22
N GLN A 185 1.55 27.16 8.82
CA GLN A 185 1.92 28.07 9.91
C GLN A 185 2.70 29.29 9.38
N TRP A 186 2.05 30.46 9.33
CA TRP A 186 2.57 31.65 8.62
C TRP A 186 3.35 32.60 9.53
N GLY A 187 3.31 32.40 10.85
CA GLY A 187 3.90 33.28 11.85
C GLY A 187 5.26 32.83 12.40
N LEU A 188 5.89 31.82 11.79
CA LEU A 188 7.10 31.20 12.31
C LEU A 188 8.38 31.88 11.80
N ASN A 189 9.45 31.83 12.60
CA ASN A 189 10.76 32.30 12.17
C ASN A 189 11.48 31.21 11.36
N HIS A 190 11.40 31.31 10.03
CA HIS A 190 11.95 30.31 9.11
C HIS A 190 13.48 30.14 9.18
N SER A 191 14.22 31.08 9.79
CA SER A 191 15.69 31.01 9.89
C SER A 191 16.19 30.42 11.21
N ALA A 192 15.30 30.18 12.18
CA ALA A 192 15.69 29.59 13.46
C ALA A 192 16.01 28.10 13.31
N TYR A 193 17.03 27.62 14.04
CA TYR A 193 17.39 26.20 14.16
C TYR A 193 16.52 25.51 15.23
N ASP A 194 15.21 25.53 15.02
CA ASP A 194 14.21 25.02 15.97
C ASP A 194 13.72 23.61 15.64
N SER A 195 14.27 22.98 14.60
CA SER A 195 13.88 21.66 14.13
C SER A 195 15.07 20.69 14.22
N ILE A 196 14.81 19.43 14.56
CA ILE A 196 15.83 18.39 14.65
C ILE A 196 15.51 17.28 13.65
N LEU A 197 16.49 16.89 12.85
CA LEU A 197 16.42 15.69 12.02
C LEU A 197 17.11 14.54 12.76
N TYR A 198 16.45 13.38 12.86
CA TYR A 198 17.00 12.14 13.41
C TYR A 198 17.26 11.13 12.31
N THR A 199 18.41 10.45 12.36
CA THR A 199 18.79 9.47 11.34
C THR A 199 17.90 8.25 11.46
N LYS A 200 17.22 7.94 10.36
CA LYS A 200 16.31 6.79 10.27
C LYS A 200 16.94 5.66 9.49
N TYR A 201 16.49 4.44 9.76
CA TYR A 201 16.79 3.25 8.96
C TYR A 201 15.46 2.70 8.46
N VAL A 202 15.04 3.16 7.28
CA VAL A 202 13.68 2.93 6.82
C VAL A 202 13.52 1.55 6.20
N SER A 203 12.31 1.00 6.29
CA SER A 203 11.90 -0.14 5.47
C SER A 203 11.34 0.34 4.14
N CYS A 204 11.32 -0.52 3.13
CA CYS A 204 10.77 -0.23 1.82
C CYS A 204 9.86 -1.36 1.35
N ASP A 205 8.62 -1.02 1.02
CA ASP A 205 7.61 -1.99 0.59
C ASP A 205 6.43 -1.32 -0.15
N TYR A 206 5.39 -2.11 -0.41
CA TYR A 206 4.14 -1.66 -1.03
C TYR A 206 2.99 -1.51 -0.01
N SER A 207 3.28 -1.38 1.29
CA SER A 207 2.25 -1.24 2.34
C SER A 207 1.27 -0.09 2.06
N TRP A 208 1.75 0.98 1.42
CA TRP A 208 0.92 2.10 0.98
C TRP A 208 -0.22 1.71 0.02
N LYS A 209 -0.14 0.58 -0.70
CA LYS A 209 -1.20 0.07 -1.58
C LYS A 209 -2.33 -0.62 -0.83
N SER A 210 -2.08 -1.05 0.40
CA SER A 210 -3.02 -1.82 1.22
C SER A 210 -2.88 -1.36 2.66
N PRO A 211 -3.39 -0.15 2.99
CA PRO A 211 -3.26 0.41 4.32
C PRO A 211 -3.86 -0.53 5.36
N ASP A 212 -3.17 -0.70 6.48
CA ASP A 212 -3.69 -1.47 7.61
C ASP A 212 -4.92 -0.78 8.23
N PHE A 213 -5.59 -1.46 9.16
CA PHE A 213 -6.78 -0.91 9.81
C PHE A 213 -6.51 0.40 10.56
N ARG A 214 -5.31 0.57 11.14
CA ARG A 214 -4.93 1.77 11.89
C ARG A 214 -4.80 2.97 10.94
N MET A 215 -4.05 2.80 9.85
CA MET A 215 -3.88 3.79 8.79
C MET A 215 -5.23 4.12 8.14
N PHE A 216 -6.05 3.11 7.83
CA PHE A 216 -7.38 3.30 7.28
C PHE A 216 -8.28 4.11 8.23
N SER A 217 -8.24 3.82 9.53
CA SER A 217 -9.03 4.57 10.51
C SER A 217 -8.54 6.00 10.67
N ALA A 218 -7.22 6.23 10.65
CA ALA A 218 -6.63 7.56 10.71
C ALA A 218 -7.02 8.42 9.49
N MET A 219 -7.00 7.84 8.28
CA MET A 219 -7.35 8.55 7.05
C MET A 219 -8.84 8.85 6.90
N ASN A 220 -9.72 8.07 7.53
CA ASN A 220 -11.18 8.26 7.46
C ASN A 220 -11.78 8.93 8.71
N GLY A 221 -10.96 9.21 9.73
CA GLY A 221 -11.37 9.89 10.94
C GLY A 221 -11.43 11.42 10.78
N PRO A 222 -11.98 12.15 11.76
CA PRO A 222 -11.89 13.60 11.82
C PRO A 222 -10.42 14.06 11.76
N VAL A 223 -10.14 15.06 10.93
CA VAL A 223 -8.80 15.62 10.71
C VAL A 223 -8.45 16.65 11.81
N ASP A 224 -9.46 17.02 12.57
CA ASP A 224 -9.58 18.05 13.59
C ASP A 224 -9.40 17.43 14.99
N GLY A 225 -8.16 17.10 15.34
CA GLY A 225 -7.85 16.57 16.68
C GLY A 225 -6.40 16.16 16.96
N GLY A 226 -5.51 16.24 15.98
CA GLY A 226 -4.19 15.60 16.07
C GLY A 226 -4.32 14.09 15.89
N LEU A 227 -3.55 13.52 14.97
CA LEU A 227 -3.50 12.07 14.83
C LEU A 227 -2.74 11.51 16.04
N VAL A 228 -3.48 11.01 17.03
CA VAL A 228 -2.90 10.23 18.14
C VAL A 228 -2.45 8.88 17.56
N GLY A 229 -1.14 8.62 17.54
CA GLY A 229 -0.60 7.36 17.00
C GLY A 229 0.67 7.50 16.15
N ASP A 230 1.25 8.68 16.06
CA ASP A 230 2.69 8.80 15.89
C ASP A 230 3.34 8.28 17.18
N ASP A 231 3.90 7.08 17.16
CA ASP A 231 4.62 6.46 18.28
C ASP A 231 5.93 7.18 18.63
N GLY A 232 5.90 8.51 18.78
CA GLY A 232 7.04 9.32 19.16
C GLY A 232 8.13 9.39 18.08
N ASN A 233 7.83 9.30 16.80
CA ASN A 233 8.78 9.67 15.75
C ASN A 233 8.55 11.13 15.35
N HIS A 234 9.21 11.99 16.11
CA HIS A 234 9.00 13.43 16.28
C HIS A 234 8.67 14.25 15.05
N ALA A 235 7.75 15.18 15.28
CA ALA A 235 8.04 16.60 15.14
C ALA A 235 7.23 17.49 16.11
N ASP A 236 7.23 17.11 17.39
CA ASP A 236 6.76 17.99 18.46
C ASP A 236 7.93 18.83 19.00
N SER A 237 8.08 20.04 18.45
CA SER A 237 8.44 21.20 19.27
C SER A 237 7.68 22.42 18.77
N MET A 238 6.35 22.36 18.89
CA MET A 238 5.53 23.57 18.93
C MET A 238 5.97 24.38 20.16
N SER A 239 6.69 25.47 19.94
CA SER A 239 6.82 26.59 20.89
C SER A 239 7.21 26.18 22.33
N GLY A 240 8.48 25.86 22.55
CA GLY A 240 8.98 25.72 23.90
C GLY A 240 10.35 25.09 23.93
N LYS A 241 11.31 25.77 24.55
CA LYS A 241 12.63 25.24 24.87
C LYS A 241 12.48 24.07 25.87
N THR A 242 12.18 22.87 25.39
CA THR A 242 12.41 21.66 26.19
C THR A 242 13.67 20.98 25.65
N PRO A 243 14.70 20.79 26.50
CA PRO A 243 15.83 19.94 26.17
C PRO A 243 15.34 18.57 25.69
N ILE A 244 16.12 17.92 24.83
CA ILE A 244 15.92 16.52 24.43
C ILE A 244 15.67 15.71 25.71
N ASP A 245 14.46 15.17 25.88
CA ASP A 245 14.12 14.43 27.09
C ASP A 245 15.05 13.21 27.20
N PRO A 246 15.71 12.98 28.35
CA PRO A 246 16.57 11.81 28.53
C PRO A 246 15.71 10.53 28.44
N GLY A 247 15.71 9.89 27.26
CA GLY A 247 14.82 8.77 26.97
C GLY A 247 14.44 8.63 25.49
N HIS A 248 14.50 9.72 24.72
CA HIS A 248 14.23 9.71 23.27
C HIS A 248 15.07 8.72 22.46
N GLU A 249 16.29 8.45 22.93
CA GLU A 249 17.19 7.49 22.30
C GLU A 249 16.63 6.06 22.30
N ASN A 250 15.70 5.74 23.21
CA ASN A 250 15.16 4.39 23.38
C ASN A 250 13.84 4.17 22.63
N GLU A 251 13.13 5.22 22.20
CA GLU A 251 11.84 5.08 21.49
C GLU A 251 12.05 4.58 20.04
N HIS A 252 13.17 4.96 19.41
CA HIS A 252 13.54 4.50 18.06
C HIS A 252 14.04 3.04 18.00
N SER A 253 14.15 2.36 19.14
CA SER A 253 14.55 0.95 19.25
C SER A 253 13.40 -0.04 19.44
N ILE A 254 12.15 0.41 19.64
CA ILE A 254 11.05 -0.43 20.15
C ILE A 254 9.97 -0.80 19.11
N GLN A 255 10.21 -0.67 17.80
CA GLN A 255 9.23 -1.09 16.78
C GLN A 255 9.69 -2.22 15.84
N GLN A 256 10.29 -3.28 16.40
CA GLN A 256 10.48 -4.54 15.66
C GLN A 256 10.08 -5.74 16.52
N LEU A 257 8.77 -5.99 16.59
CA LEU A 257 8.17 -7.30 16.81
C LEU A 257 7.10 -7.54 15.73
#